data_AF-R9LE89-F1
#
_entry.id   AF-R9LE89-F1
#
_cell.length_a   1.000
_cell.length_b   1.000
_cell.length_c   1.000
_cell.angle_alpha   90.00
_cell.angle_beta   90.00
_cell.angle_gamma   90.00
#
_symmetry.space_group_name_H-M   'P 1'
#
loop_
_entity.id
_entity.type
_entity.pdbx_description
1 polymer ?
#
loop_
_entity_poly.entity_id
_entity_poly.type
_entity_poly.pdbx_seq_one_letter_code
_entity_poly.pdbx_strand_id
1 'polypeptide(L)'
;MSSLIEELYTGHILPDEMIVSRDPKYRPLCRQISELTESWRKKLTEEEFSELEYLMDLQAQANDMHSMAVFKYGFRLGASLLTEVLTGTDELVRHPSTP
;
A
#
# COMPACT_ATOMS: atom_id res chain seq x y z
N MET A 1 13.34 20.60 -16.13
CA MET A 1 13.01 19.34 -15.43
C MET A 1 13.65 19.43 -14.07
N SER A 2 12.84 19.48 -13.02
CA SER A 2 13.29 19.40 -11.63
C SER A 2 13.79 18.00 -11.34
N SER A 3 14.81 17.90 -10.50
CA SER A 3 15.34 16.62 -10.02
C SER A 3 14.39 15.97 -9.01
N LEU A 4 14.50 14.65 -8.83
CA LEU A 4 13.71 13.91 -7.83
C LEU A 4 13.88 14.48 -6.40
N ILE A 5 15.06 15.01 -6.07
CA ILE A 5 15.33 15.62 -4.76
C ILE A 5 14.61 16.96 -4.60
N GLU A 6 14.54 17.77 -5.66
CA GLU A 6 13.78 19.02 -5.64
C GLU A 6 12.28 18.74 -5.52
N GLU A 7 11.76 17.73 -6.24
CA GLU A 7 10.35 17.31 -6.13
C GLU A 7 10.03 16.73 -4.74
N LEU A 8 10.97 16.01 -4.12
CA LEU A 8 10.84 15.55 -2.74
C LEU A 8 10.81 16.72 -1.76
N TYR A 9 11.74 17.67 -1.89
CA TYR A 9 11.84 18.84 -1.01
C TYR A 9 10.62 19.74 -1.10
N THR A 10 10.06 19.90 -2.30
CA THR A 10 8.87 20.72 -2.55
C THR A 10 7.55 20.02 -2.21
N GLY A 11 7.59 18.73 -1.83
CA GLY A 11 6.41 17.98 -1.40
C GLY A 11 5.53 17.48 -2.54
N HIS A 12 6.03 17.44 -3.78
CA HIS A 12 5.27 16.89 -4.92
C HIS A 12 5.36 15.36 -5.02
N ILE A 13 6.19 14.72 -4.20
CA ILE A 13 6.24 13.26 -4.08
C ILE A 13 5.40 12.84 -2.87
N LEU A 14 4.12 12.55 -3.13
CA LEU A 14 3.16 12.06 -2.14
C LEU A 14 2.62 10.70 -2.59
N PRO A 15 3.38 9.60 -2.37
CA PRO A 15 3.00 8.29 -2.90
C PRO A 15 1.60 7.84 -2.45
N ASP A 16 1.23 8.14 -1.20
CA ASP A 16 -0.07 7.74 -0.65
C ASP A 16 -1.26 8.40 -1.38
N GLU A 17 -1.13 9.67 -1.76
CA GLU A 17 -2.17 10.39 -2.51
C GLU A 17 -2.17 10.04 -4.01
N MET A 18 -1.00 9.67 -4.54
CA MET A 18 -0.82 9.37 -5.95
C MET A 18 -1.12 7.91 -6.31
N ILE A 19 -1.05 6.99 -5.34
CA ILE A 19 -1.30 5.57 -5.53
C ILE A 19 -2.81 5.32 -5.40
N VAL A 20 -3.53 5.55 -6.51
CA VAL A 20 -4.88 5.02 -6.69
C VAL A 20 -4.78 3.68 -7.40
N SER A 21 -5.41 2.65 -6.84
CA SER A 21 -5.46 1.34 -7.50
C SER A 21 -6.05 1.47 -8.90
N ARG A 22 -5.30 0.99 -9.90
CA ARG A 22 -5.72 0.93 -11.29
C ARG A 22 -6.49 -0.36 -11.60
N ASP A 23 -6.70 -1.23 -10.62
CA ASP A 23 -7.49 -2.43 -10.80
C ASP A 23 -8.92 -2.01 -11.20
N PRO A 24 -9.46 -2.48 -12.35
CA PRO A 24 -10.80 -2.11 -12.80
C PRO A 24 -11.89 -2.50 -11.80
N LYS A 25 -11.63 -3.43 -10.88
CA LYS A 25 -12.54 -3.85 -9.81
C LYS A 25 -12.54 -2.92 -8.60
N TYR A 26 -11.50 -2.08 -8.43
CA TYR A 26 -11.37 -1.21 -7.26
C TYR A 26 -12.55 -0.26 -7.11
N ARG A 27 -12.86 0.53 -8.15
CA ARG A 27 -13.98 1.50 -8.10
C ARG A 27 -15.35 0.81 -7.88
N PRO A 28 -15.70 -0.28 -8.59
CA PRO A 28 -16.90 -1.06 -8.28
C PRO A 28 -16.95 -1.57 -6.84
N LEU A 29 -15.83 -2.03 -6.29
CA LEU A 29 -15.77 -2.53 -4.91
C LEU A 29 -16.03 -1.40 -3.90
N CYS A 30 -15.37 -0.24 -4.03
CA CYS A 30 -15.61 0.92 -3.18
C CYS A 30 -17.08 1.37 -3.22
N ARG A 31 -17.70 1.32 -4.40
CA ARG A 31 -19.12 1.63 -4.57
C ARG A 31 -20.00 0.64 -3.81
N GLN A 32 -19.74 -0.67 -3.92
CA GLN A 32 -20.50 -1.69 -3.18
C GLN A 32 -20.38 -1.50 -1.66
N ILE A 33 -19.18 -1.19 -1.17
CA ILE A 33 -18.96 -0.86 0.26
C ILE A 33 -19.87 0.31 0.66
N SER A 34 -19.83 1.41 -0.11
CA SER A 34 -20.64 2.60 0.17
C SER A 34 -22.15 2.31 0.15
N GLU A 35 -22.62 1.56 -0.84
CA GLU A 35 -24.04 1.18 -0.98
C GLU A 35 -24.51 0.28 0.20
N LEU A 36 -23.64 -0.61 0.68
CA LEU A 36 -23.95 -1.46 1.84
C LEU A 36 -23.97 -0.66 3.14
N THR A 37 -23.00 0.23 3.35
CA THR A 37 -22.96 1.14 4.52
C THR A 37 -24.21 2.01 4.59
N GLU A 38 -24.63 2.60 3.47
CA GLU A 38 -25.88 3.37 3.39
C GLU A 38 -27.13 2.52 3.66
N SER A 39 -27.14 1.26 3.24
CA SER A 39 -28.21 0.31 3.54
C SER A 39 -28.29 0.01 5.04
N TRP A 40 -27.14 -0.11 5.72
CA TRP A 40 -27.06 -0.31 7.17
C TRP A 40 -27.46 0.94 7.95
N ARG A 41 -27.07 2.13 7.51
CA ARG A 41 -27.50 3.41 8.10
C ARG A 41 -29.02 3.55 8.21
N LYS A 42 -29.77 2.97 7.25
CA LYS A 42 -31.24 3.01 7.23
C LYS A 42 -31.91 1.95 8.09
N LYS A 43 -31.18 0.91 8.52
CA LYS A 43 -31.72 -0.28 9.20
C LYS A 43 -31.40 -0.30 10.69
N LEU A 44 -30.26 0.29 11.07
CA LEU A 44 -29.74 0.30 12.43
C LEU A 44 -30.21 1.55 13.18
N THR A 45 -30.19 1.51 14.51
CA THR A 45 -30.28 2.73 15.32
C THR A 45 -29.03 3.58 15.17
N GLU A 46 -29.06 4.83 15.64
CA GLU A 46 -27.88 5.70 15.58
C GLU A 46 -26.72 5.13 16.40
N GLU A 47 -27.01 4.52 17.56
CA GLU A 47 -26.01 3.89 18.41
C GLU A 47 -25.39 2.65 17.73
N GLU A 48 -26.21 1.76 17.19
CA GLU A 48 -25.75 0.57 16.47
C GLU A 48 -24.92 0.94 15.22
N PHE A 49 -25.34 1.99 14.50
CA PHE A 49 -24.61 2.48 13.34
C PHE A 49 -23.28 3.15 13.75
N SER A 50 -23.26 3.88 14.87
CA SER A 50 -22.02 4.49 15.39
C SER A 50 -20.99 3.43 15.81
N GLU A 51 -21.42 2.33 16.43
CA GLU A 51 -20.53 1.20 16.74
C GLU A 51 -19.96 0.55 15.46
N LEU A 52 -20.78 0.43 14.42
CA LEU A 52 -20.36 -0.08 13.11
C LEU A 52 -19.36 0.87 12.42
N GLU A 53 -19.60 2.18 12.43
CA GLU A 53 -18.65 3.19 11.92
C GLU A 53 -17.31 3.08 12.66
N TYR A 54 -17.35 2.97 13.98
CA TYR A 54 -16.14 2.78 14.78
C TYR A 54 -15.38 1.49 14.43
N LEU A 55 -16.09 0.38 14.19
CA LEU A 55 -15.47 -0.86 13.70
C LEU A 55 -14.80 -0.65 12.33
N MET A 56 -15.46 0.05 11.41
CA MET A 56 -14.90 0.35 10.08
C MET A 56 -13.63 1.22 10.20
N ASP A 57 -13.63 2.21 11.10
CA ASP A 57 -12.46 3.05 11.39
C ASP A 57 -11.30 2.25 11.96
N LEU A 58 -11.56 1.30 12.87
CA LEU A 58 -10.53 0.41 13.41
C LEU A 58 -9.94 -0.49 12.32
N GLN A 59 -10.77 -1.01 11.41
CA GLN A 59 -10.30 -1.80 10.28
C GLN A 59 -9.45 -0.97 9.31
N ALA A 60 -9.85 0.26 9.01
CA ALA A 60 -9.09 1.19 8.18
C ALA A 60 -7.71 1.46 8.80
N GLN A 61 -7.66 1.81 10.08
CA GLN A 61 -6.39 2.04 10.79
C GLN A 61 -5.47 0.80 10.77
N ALA A 62 -6.01 -0.39 11.03
CA ALA A 62 -5.22 -1.63 10.95
C ALA A 62 -4.69 -1.89 9.54
N ASN A 63 -5.51 -1.65 8.51
CA ASN A 63 -5.11 -1.79 7.11
C ASN A 63 -4.04 -0.76 6.71
N ASP A 64 -4.12 0.47 7.19
CA ASP A 64 -3.14 1.52 6.93
C ASP A 64 -1.79 1.18 7.58
N MET A 65 -1.80 0.70 8.84
CA MET A 65 -0.60 0.22 9.52
C MET A 65 0.07 -0.93 8.75
N HIS A 66 -0.73 -1.88 8.27
CA HIS A 66 -0.22 -3.00 7.47
C HIS A 66 0.32 -2.54 6.11
N SER A 67 -0.42 -1.68 5.40
CA SER A 67 -0.01 -1.09 4.12
C SER A 67 1.31 -0.35 4.24
N MET A 68 1.49 0.45 5.29
CA MET A 68 2.75 1.13 5.61
C MET A 68 3.90 0.14 5.88
N ALA A 69 3.62 -0.97 6.58
CA ALA A 69 4.63 -2.01 6.81
C ALA A 69 5.06 -2.69 5.50
N VAL A 70 4.10 -3.07 4.65
CA VAL A 70 4.33 -3.67 3.33
C VAL A 70 5.12 -2.70 2.43
N PHE A 71 4.75 -1.43 2.41
CA PHE A 71 5.43 -0.39 1.63
C PHE A 71 6.90 -0.28 2.04
N LYS A 72 7.19 -0.09 3.34
CA LYS A 72 8.57 -0.02 3.85
C LYS A 72 9.36 -1.29 3.56
N TYR A 73 8.73 -2.46 3.72
CA TYR A 73 9.37 -3.74 3.42
C TYR A 73 9.73 -3.86 1.93
N GLY A 74 8.80 -3.52 1.04
CA GLY A 74 9.01 -3.56 -0.41
C GLY A 74 10.14 -2.65 -0.87
N PHE A 75 10.21 -1.41 -0.35
CA PHE A 75 11.32 -0.49 -0.64
C PHE A 75 12.68 -1.03 -0.17
N ARG A 76 12.74 -1.57 1.05
CA ARG A 76 13.96 -2.17 1.59
C ARG A 76 14.40 -3.37 0.76
N LEU A 77 13.47 -4.28 0.44
CA LEU A 77 13.74 -5.44 -0.39
C LEU A 77 14.25 -5.03 -1.77
N GLY A 78 13.58 -4.09 -2.44
CA GLY A 78 13.99 -3.59 -3.75
C GLY A 78 15.38 -2.95 -3.72
N ALA A 79 15.69 -2.14 -2.71
CA ALA A 79 17.01 -1.54 -2.54
C ALA A 79 18.10 -2.59 -2.26
N SER A 80 17.81 -3.61 -1.44
CA SER A 80 18.72 -4.72 -1.18
C SER A 80 19.02 -5.52 -2.44
N LEU A 81 17.99 -5.89 -3.22
CA LEU A 81 18.15 -6.59 -4.49
C LEU A 81 18.95 -5.77 -5.50
N LEU A 82 18.65 -4.47 -5.64
CA LEU A 82 19.41 -3.58 -6.53
C LEU A 82 20.87 -3.47 -6.09
N THR A 83 21.11 -3.32 -4.79
CA THR A 83 22.46 -3.25 -4.23
C THR A 83 23.22 -4.53 -4.57
N GLU A 84 22.63 -5.70 -4.33
CA GLU A 84 23.23 -7.00 -4.65
C GLU A 84 23.63 -7.12 -6.12
N VAL A 85 22.75 -6.71 -7.03
CA VAL A 85 23.00 -6.69 -8.49
C VAL A 85 24.15 -5.73 -8.84
N LEU A 86 24.17 -4.53 -8.24
CA LEU A 86 25.20 -3.52 -8.52
C LEU A 86 26.56 -3.85 -7.90
N THR A 87 26.57 -4.48 -6.72
CA THR A 87 27.80 -4.89 -6.04
C THR A 87 28.35 -6.20 -6.58
N GLY A 88 27.61 -6.90 -7.45
CA GLY A 88 28.04 -8.18 -8.03
C GLY A 88 28.25 -9.26 -6.97
N THR A 89 27.57 -9.15 -5.83
CA THR A 89 27.66 -10.15 -4.74
C THR A 89 27.06 -11.51 -5.13
N ASP A 90 26.53 -11.61 -6.35
CA ASP A 90 26.22 -12.85 -7.05
C ASP A 90 26.73 -12.81 -8.51
N GLU A 91 28.05 -12.94 -8.71
CA GLU A 91 28.57 -13.40 -10.01
C GLU A 91 28.02 -14.80 -10.28
N LEU A 92 26.86 -14.91 -10.94
CA LEU A 92 26.41 -16.06 -11.74
C LEU A 92 27.01 -17.40 -11.25
N VAL A 93 26.60 -17.85 -10.06
CA VAL A 93 27.18 -19.00 -9.34
C VAL A 93 27.60 -20.12 -10.30
N ARG A 94 28.90 -20.31 -10.53
CA ARG A 94 29.44 -21.59 -10.98
C ARG A 94 29.93 -22.36 -9.76
N HIS A 95 29.15 -23.34 -9.35
CA HIS A 95 29.64 -24.37 -8.44
C HIS A 95 30.81 -25.12 -9.10
N PRO A 96 31.88 -25.42 -8.35
CA PRO A 96 33.02 -26.14 -8.88
C PRO A 96 32.56 -27.48 -9.45
N SER A 97 32.90 -27.74 -10.71
CA SER A 97 32.78 -29.08 -11.28
C SER A 97 33.69 -30.00 -10.45
N THR A 98 33.09 -30.89 -9.67
CA THR A 98 33.84 -31.91 -8.93
C THR A 98 34.58 -32.80 -9.95
N PRO A 99 35.89 -33.05 -9.76
CA PRO A 99 36.72 -33.82 -10.69
C PRO A 99 36.34 -35.30 -10.75
#